data_AF-A0A9E0YD43-F1
#
_entry.id   AF-A0A9E0YD43-F1
#
_cell.length_a   1.000
_cell.length_b   1.000
_cell.length_c   1.000
_cell.angle_alpha   90.00
_cell.angle_beta   90.00
_cell.angle_gamma   90.00
#
_symmetry.space_group_name_H-M   'P 1'
#
loop_
_entity.id
_entity.type
_entity.pdbx_description
1 polymer ?
#
loop_
_entity_poly.entity_id
_entity_poly.type
_entity_poly.pdbx_seq_one_letter_code
_entity_poly.pdbx_strand_id
1 'polypeptide(L)'
;MDRSVPEWVRHIQIEWELSPGQIAALIRVDPARLPELLETKSTATLPPGLESAAPLIAIYRKLAARYPKTEDQVKWLFTEHRDFGGSKPIDVAASSLENLYWVGYYLDSSPA
;
A
#
# COMPACT_ATOMS: atom_id res chain seq x y z
N MET A 1 12.27 16.00 -6.53
CA MET A 1 11.84 16.11 -5.12
C MET A 1 11.28 14.76 -4.74
N ASP A 2 11.89 14.07 -3.77
CA ASP A 2 11.30 12.86 -3.19
C ASP A 2 10.04 13.23 -2.41
N ARG A 3 8.93 12.53 -2.67
CA ARG A 3 7.68 12.69 -1.91
C ARG A 3 7.90 12.24 -0.47
N SER A 4 7.32 12.94 0.50
CA SER A 4 7.26 12.50 1.88
C SER A 4 6.38 11.24 2.03
N VAL A 5 6.46 10.55 3.17
CA VAL A 5 5.64 9.35 3.42
C VAL A 5 4.13 9.64 3.37
N PRO A 6 3.61 10.71 4.02
CA PRO A 6 2.20 11.08 3.87
C PRO A 6 1.77 11.36 2.43
N GLU A 7 2.62 12.05 1.65
CA GLU A 7 2.35 12.30 0.23
C GLU A 7 2.34 11.02 -0.59
N TRP A 8 3.23 10.06 -0.29
CA TRP A 8 3.22 8.75 -0.91
C TRP A 8 1.95 7.98 -0.60
N VAL A 9 1.51 7.94 0.66
CA VAL A 9 0.27 7.26 1.06
C VAL A 9 -0.94 7.87 0.32
N ARG A 10 -1.00 9.21 0.24
CA ARG A 10 -2.05 9.91 -0.49
C ARG A 10 -2.00 9.62 -2.00
N HIS A 11 -0.80 9.60 -2.57
CA HIS A 11 -0.58 9.25 -3.98
C HIS A 11 -1.08 7.84 -4.29
N ILE A 12 -0.70 6.86 -3.46
CA ILE A 12 -1.13 5.46 -3.59
C ILE A 12 -2.65 5.34 -3.46
N GLN A 13 -3.24 6.04 -2.48
CA GLN A 13 -4.69 6.05 -2.29
C GLN A 13 -5.42 6.51 -3.56
N ILE A 14 -4.94 7.57 -4.21
CA ILE A 14 -5.56 8.15 -5.40
C ILE A 14 -5.35 7.23 -6.61
N GLU A 15 -4.12 6.80 -6.87
CA GLU A 15 -3.80 5.95 -8.03
C GLU A 15 -4.53 4.61 -7.99
N TRP A 16 -4.61 3.99 -6.80
CA TRP A 16 -5.30 2.71 -6.64
C TRP A 16 -6.78 2.85 -6.28
N GLU A 17 -7.32 4.07 -6.34
CA GLU A 17 -8.73 4.39 -6.07
C GLU A 17 -9.23 3.81 -4.73
N LEU A 18 -8.37 3.82 -3.71
CA LEU A 18 -8.67 3.24 -2.41
C LEU A 18 -9.56 4.17 -1.59
N SER A 19 -10.59 3.60 -0.98
CA SER A 19 -11.35 4.31 0.04
C SER A 19 -10.47 4.66 1.26
N PRO A 20 -10.84 5.71 2.03
CA PRO A 20 -10.12 6.04 3.27
C PRO A 20 -10.00 4.85 4.24
N GLY A 21 -11.03 4.00 4.33
CA GLY A 21 -11.01 2.80 5.17
C GLY A 21 -10.00 1.75 4.68
N GLN A 22 -9.89 1.53 3.38
CA GLN A 22 -8.95 0.57 2.80
C GLN A 22 -7.50 1.00 3.00
N ILE A 23 -7.19 2.28 2.75
CA ILE A 23 -5.81 2.77 2.97
C ILE A 23 -5.45 2.77 4.45
N ALA A 24 -6.40 3.13 5.34
CA ALA A 24 -6.19 3.06 6.78
C ALA A 24 -5.90 1.63 7.25
N ALA A 25 -6.62 0.64 6.73
CA ALA A 25 -6.39 -0.77 7.04
C ALA A 25 -5.01 -1.25 6.56
N LEU A 26 -4.57 -0.85 5.37
CA LEU A 26 -3.25 -1.19 4.83
C LEU A 26 -2.12 -0.62 5.68
N ILE A 27 -2.24 0.64 6.11
CA ILE A 27 -1.20 1.29 6.91
C ILE A 27 -1.38 1.10 8.43
N ARG A 28 -2.39 0.33 8.86
CA ARG A 28 -2.68 -0.01 10.27
C ARG A 28 -2.95 1.19 11.17
N VAL A 29 -3.66 2.19 10.64
CA VAL A 29 -4.10 3.34 11.43
C VAL A 29 -5.60 3.31 11.65
N ASP A 30 -6.04 3.95 12.72
CA ASP A 30 -7.43 4.29 12.89
C ASP A 30 -7.88 5.21 11.73
N PRO A 31 -8.94 4.87 10.98
CA PRO A 31 -9.48 5.71 9.91
C PRO A 31 -9.78 7.15 10.35
N ALA A 32 -10.15 7.37 11.63
CA ALA A 32 -10.41 8.70 12.18
C ALA A 32 -9.13 9.56 12.29
N ARG A 33 -7.96 8.92 12.42
CA ARG A 33 -6.66 9.59 12.51
C ARG A 33 -5.98 9.78 11.16
N LEU A 34 -6.47 9.11 10.11
CA LEU A 34 -5.88 9.17 8.78
C LEU A 34 -5.77 10.60 8.22
N PRO A 35 -6.80 11.48 8.30
CA PRO A 35 -6.70 12.84 7.78
C PRO A 35 -5.57 13.64 8.45
N GLU A 36 -5.50 13.59 9.78
CA GLU A 36 -4.46 14.27 10.58
C GLU A 36 -3.05 13.80 10.19
N LEU A 37 -2.87 12.48 10.02
CA LEU A 37 -1.59 11.89 9.61
C LEU A 37 -1.19 12.29 8.18
N LEU A 38 -2.15 12.42 7.27
CA LEU A 38 -1.91 12.83 5.88
C LEU A 38 -1.72 14.34 5.69
N GLU A 39 -2.19 15.15 6.65
CA GLU A 39 -1.99 16.61 6.68
C GLU A 39 -0.73 17.03 7.44
N THR A 40 -0.13 16.11 8.20
CA THR A 40 1.13 16.36 8.91
C THR A 40 2.22 16.72 7.91
N LYS A 41 2.68 17.98 7.96
CA LYS A 41 3.79 18.45 7.13
C LYS A 41 5.02 17.58 7.37
N SER A 42 5.67 17.17 6.28
CA SER A 42 6.86 16.33 6.28
C SER A 42 7.88 16.83 7.31
N THR A 43 7.96 16.17 8.46
CA THR A 43 9.07 16.35 9.40
C THR A 43 10.17 15.35 9.05
N ALA A 44 11.39 15.57 9.52
CA ALA A 44 12.51 14.64 9.30
C ALA A 44 12.25 13.24 9.90
N THR A 45 11.20 13.09 10.72
CA THR A 45 10.86 11.88 11.44
C THR A 45 9.55 11.32 10.91
N LEU A 46 9.48 10.00 10.72
CA LEU A 46 8.24 9.30 10.36
C LEU A 46 7.20 9.56 11.47
N PRO A 47 5.97 10.03 11.13
CA PRO A 47 4.92 10.19 12.12
C PRO A 47 4.63 8.84 12.81
N PRO A 48 4.52 8.81 14.15
CA PRO A 48 4.14 7.59 14.85
C PRO A 48 2.77 7.10 14.35
N GLY A 49 2.67 5.82 14.02
CA GLY A 49 1.50 5.22 13.36
C GLY A 49 1.62 5.04 11.84
N LEU A 50 2.68 5.52 11.17
CA LEU A 50 2.93 5.28 9.74
C LEU A 50 4.01 4.22 9.47
N GLU A 51 4.31 3.36 10.43
CA GLU A 51 5.33 2.30 10.33
C GLU A 51 5.04 1.35 9.15
N SER A 52 3.76 1.09 8.88
CA SER A 52 3.30 0.23 7.80
C SER A 52 3.25 0.94 6.43
N ALA A 53 3.50 2.25 6.38
CA ALA A 53 3.52 2.99 5.10
C ALA A 53 4.75 2.63 4.26
N ALA A 54 5.90 2.38 4.89
CA ALA A 54 7.12 1.99 4.17
C ALA A 54 6.94 0.69 3.35
N PRO A 55 6.45 -0.43 3.89
CA PRO A 55 6.19 -1.63 3.09
C PRO A 55 5.12 -1.40 2.02
N LEU A 56 4.07 -0.61 2.28
CA LEU A 56 3.07 -0.26 1.26
C LEU A 56 3.70 0.49 0.08
N ILE A 57 4.58 1.47 0.35
CA ILE A 57 5.31 2.21 -0.69
C ILE A 57 6.21 1.29 -1.50
N ALA A 58 6.86 0.33 -0.84
CA ALA A 58 7.68 -0.67 -1.52
C ALA A 58 6.84 -1.54 -2.47
N ILE A 59 5.67 -2.01 -2.03
CA ILE A 59 4.72 -2.76 -2.88
C ILE A 59 4.30 -1.91 -4.09
N TYR A 60 3.93 -0.65 -3.87
CA TYR A 60 3.56 0.27 -4.95
C TYR A 60 4.67 0.39 -5.99
N ARG A 61 5.92 0.63 -5.56
CA ARG A 61 7.06 0.78 -6.49
C ARG A 61 7.33 -0.51 -7.28
N LYS A 62 7.21 -1.68 -6.64
CA LYS A 62 7.39 -2.98 -7.30
C LYS A 62 6.30 -3.25 -8.31
N LEU A 63 5.04 -2.98 -7.95
CA LEU A 63 3.92 -3.10 -8.90
C LEU A 63 4.06 -2.13 -10.06
N ALA A 64 4.47 -0.89 -9.82
CA ALA A 64 4.71 0.08 -10.90
C ALA A 64 5.87 -0.32 -11.82
N ALA A 65 6.89 -0.99 -11.30
CA ALA A 65 7.98 -1.53 -12.13
C ALA A 65 7.53 -2.72 -12.99
N ARG A 66 6.65 -3.57 -12.46
CA ARG A 66 6.13 -4.77 -13.14
C ARG A 66 4.97 -4.46 -14.10
N TYR A 67 4.12 -3.52 -13.72
CA TYR A 67 2.91 -3.09 -14.41
C TYR A 67 2.94 -1.55 -14.52
N PRO A 68 3.56 -0.99 -15.58
CA PRO A 68 3.74 0.45 -15.71
C PRO A 68 2.44 1.26 -15.75
N LYS A 69 1.33 0.63 -16.14
CA LYS A 69 0.00 1.25 -16.13
C LYS A 69 -0.69 0.99 -14.80
N THR A 70 -1.22 2.05 -14.19
CA THR A 70 -1.96 1.97 -12.92
C THR A 70 -3.16 1.03 -13.02
N GLU A 71 -3.87 1.00 -14.14
CA GLU A 71 -5.01 0.09 -14.38
C GLU A 71 -4.62 -1.40 -14.20
N ASP A 72 -3.42 -1.78 -14.66
CA ASP A 72 -2.93 -3.16 -14.56
C ASP A 72 -2.52 -3.50 -13.13
N GLN A 73 -1.97 -2.52 -12.38
CA GLN A 73 -1.68 -2.67 -10.95
C GLN A 73 -2.96 -2.88 -10.14
N VAL A 74 -3.97 -2.05 -10.38
CA VAL A 74 -5.29 -2.14 -9.72
C VAL A 74 -5.93 -3.47 -10.08
N LYS A 75 -5.96 -3.83 -11.37
CA LYS A 75 -6.48 -5.14 -11.79
C LYS A 75 -5.79 -6.28 -11.07
N TRP A 76 -4.46 -6.26 -10.95
CA TRP A 76 -3.72 -7.29 -10.21
C TRP A 76 -4.10 -7.32 -8.74
N LEU A 77 -4.16 -6.17 -8.06
CA LEU A 77 -4.47 -6.05 -6.63
C LEU A 77 -5.88 -6.53 -6.27
N PHE A 78 -6.84 -6.32 -7.17
CA PHE A 78 -8.27 -6.58 -6.94
C PHE A 78 -8.81 -7.84 -7.64
N THR A 79 -7.95 -8.58 -8.35
CA THR A 79 -8.27 -9.90 -8.89
C THR A 79 -7.86 -10.97 -7.88
N GLU A 80 -8.57 -12.10 -7.84
CA GLU A 80 -8.20 -13.24 -7.00
C GLU A 80 -7.00 -13.99 -7.57
N HIS A 81 -6.05 -14.38 -6.70
CA HIS A 81 -4.86 -15.12 -7.11
C HIS A 81 -4.78 -16.45 -6.38
N ARG A 82 -4.45 -17.52 -7.11
CA ARG A 82 -4.30 -18.86 -6.53
C ARG A 82 -3.20 -18.92 -5.48
N ASP A 83 -2.11 -18.19 -5.70
CA ASP A 83 -0.98 -18.11 -4.76
C ASP A 83 -1.34 -17.40 -3.45
N PHE A 84 -2.46 -16.66 -3.46
CA PHE A 84 -3.07 -15.99 -2.31
C PHE A 84 -4.27 -16.79 -1.78
N GLY A 85 -4.33 -18.10 -2.05
CA GLY A 85 -5.42 -18.97 -1.63
C GLY A 85 -6.78 -18.63 -2.27
N GLY A 86 -6.77 -18.01 -3.46
CA GLY A 86 -7.98 -17.50 -4.11
C GLY A 86 -8.45 -16.15 -3.57
N SER A 87 -7.65 -15.48 -2.74
CA SER A 87 -7.96 -14.14 -2.24
C SER A 87 -7.37 -13.05 -3.12
N LYS A 88 -7.85 -11.82 -2.95
CA LYS A 88 -7.27 -10.62 -3.59
C LYS A 88 -6.02 -10.19 -2.81
N PRO A 89 -4.89 -9.87 -3.47
CA PRO A 89 -3.67 -9.44 -2.82
C PRO A 89 -3.86 -8.25 -1.90
N ILE A 90 -4.75 -7.31 -2.27
CA ILE A 90 -5.07 -6.15 -1.44
C ILE A 90 -5.73 -6.54 -0.10
N ASP A 91 -6.62 -7.53 -0.11
CA ASP A 91 -7.31 -8.01 1.10
C ASP A 91 -6.33 -8.78 1.99
N VAL A 92 -5.44 -9.58 1.39
CA VAL A 92 -4.37 -10.27 2.12
C VAL A 92 -3.43 -9.24 2.75
N ALA A 93 -2.97 -8.24 2.01
CA ALA A 93 -2.15 -7.15 2.53
C ALA A 93 -2.84 -6.39 3.68
N ALA A 94 -4.15 -6.15 3.56
CA ALA A 94 -4.96 -5.47 4.58
C ALA A 94 -5.32 -6.36 5.79
N SER A 95 -5.02 -7.66 5.78
CA SER A 95 -5.38 -8.56 6.89
C SER A 95 -4.41 -8.56 8.08
N SER A 96 -3.09 -8.50 7.85
CA SER A 96 -2.08 -8.29 8.90
C SER A 96 -0.85 -7.53 8.39
N LEU A 97 -0.02 -6.98 9.30
CA LEU A 97 1.26 -6.37 8.91
C LEU A 97 2.21 -7.41 8.30
N GLU A 98 2.23 -8.62 8.85
CA GLU A 98 3.00 -9.74 8.30
C GLU A 98 2.59 -10.04 6.86
N ASN A 99 1.29 -10.08 6.57
CA ASN A 99 0.80 -10.33 5.22
C ASN A 99 1.12 -9.18 4.25
N LEU A 100 1.13 -7.93 4.73
CA LEU A 100 1.63 -6.79 3.93
C LEU A 100 3.10 -7.00 3.53
N TYR A 101 3.97 -7.36 4.46
CA TYR A 101 5.38 -7.69 4.15
C TYR A 101 5.48 -8.88 3.19
N TRP A 102 4.66 -9.91 3.40
CA TRP A 102 4.64 -11.10 2.56
C TRP A 102 4.24 -10.78 1.12
N VAL A 103 3.23 -9.93 0.88
CA VAL A 103 2.88 -9.45 -0.48
C VAL A 103 4.07 -8.74 -1.12
N GLY A 104 4.77 -7.90 -0.35
CA GLY A 104 5.98 -7.22 -0.83
C GLY A 104 7.11 -8.19 -1.20
N TYR A 105 7.31 -9.26 -0.43
CA TYR A 105 8.28 -10.32 -0.71
C TYR A 105 7.88 -11.18 -1.91
N TYR A 106 6.59 -11.50 -2.05
CA TYR A 106 6.06 -12.23 -3.19
C TYR A 106 6.36 -11.51 -4.50
N LEU A 107 6.19 -10.18 -4.54
CA LEU A 107 6.48 -9.36 -5.71
C LEU A 107 7.97 -9.34 -6.10
N ASP A 108 8.91 -9.54 -5.17
CA ASP A 108 10.33 -9.68 -5.48
C ASP A 108 10.68 -11.07 -6.04
N SER A 109 9.98 -12.08 -5.54
CA SER A 109 10.34 -13.49 -5.75
C SER A 109 9.61 -14.13 -6.94
N SER A 110 8.45 -13.59 -7.32
CA SER A 110 7.65 -14.11 -8.41
C SER A 110 8.04 -13.47 -9.75
N PRO A 111 8.31 -14.26 -10.81
CA PRO A 111 8.54 -13.73 -12.16
C PRO A 111 7.31 -12.99 -12.68
N ALA A 112 7.53 -12.01 -13.57
CA ALA A 112 6.54 -11.10 -14.16
C ALA A 112 5.40 -11.81 -14.90
#